data_AF-A0A182TZW6-F1
#
_entry.id   AF-A0A182TZW6-F1
#
_cell.length_a   1.000
_cell.length_b   1.000
_cell.length_c   1.000
_cell.angle_alpha   90.00
_cell.angle_beta   90.00
_cell.angle_gamma   90.00
#
_symmetry.space_group_name_H-M   'P 1'
#
loop_
_entity.id
_entity.type
_entity.pdbx_description
1 polymer ?
#
loop_
_entity_poly.entity_id
_entity_poly.type
_entity_poly.pdbx_seq_one_letter_code
_entity_poly.pdbx_strand_id
1 'polypeptide(L)'
;MQRTIVLSRQQLRQGYSRVGGLLAPRLTTASLQLQRYLATVEELFPNKPDFASRHIGPRKTDVVTMLNSIGFKSLDELSEKAVPDAIKFKRILNIEDPLSEYWERC
;
A
#
# COMPACT_ATOMS: atom_id res chain seq x y z
N MET A 1 4.47 40.17 30.89
CA MET A 1 3.55 39.14 31.44
C MET A 1 4.14 37.77 31.14
N GLN A 2 4.84 37.20 32.11
CA GLN A 2 5.35 35.83 32.06
C GLN A 2 4.19 34.86 32.33
N ARG A 3 4.05 33.80 31.51
CA ARG A 3 3.57 32.48 31.94
C ARG A 3 4.12 31.39 31.01
N THR A 4 5.22 30.79 31.45
CA THR A 4 5.66 29.45 31.09
C THR A 4 4.66 28.44 31.64
N ILE A 5 4.17 27.49 30.83
CA ILE A 5 3.85 26.13 31.31
C ILE A 5 4.20 25.13 30.21
N VAL A 6 5.22 24.33 30.50
CA VAL A 6 5.57 23.06 29.86
C VAL A 6 4.56 22.01 30.33
N LEU A 7 3.87 21.33 29.42
CA LEU A 7 3.12 20.09 29.69
C LEU A 7 3.61 19.04 28.68
N SER A 8 4.62 18.27 29.06
CA SER A 8 4.48 16.92 29.61
C SER A 8 3.85 15.92 28.62
N ARG A 9 4.71 15.18 27.92
CA ARG A 9 4.37 14.00 27.09
C ARG A 9 4.06 12.78 27.95
N GLN A 10 3.18 12.90 28.93
CA GLN A 10 2.72 11.77 29.73
C GLN A 10 1.22 11.86 29.96
N GLN A 11 0.43 11.41 28.98
CA GLN A 11 -0.94 10.93 29.22
C GLN A 11 -1.48 10.24 27.97
N LEU A 12 -1.14 8.96 27.80
CA LEU A 12 -2.03 7.94 27.23
C LEU A 12 -1.63 6.58 27.82
N ARG A 13 -2.04 6.35 29.08
CA ARG A 13 -2.17 5.02 29.68
C ARG A 13 -3.65 4.75 29.91
N GLN A 14 -4.29 4.08 28.96
CA GLN A 14 -5.48 3.23 29.11
C GLN A 14 -5.36 2.24 27.93
N GLY A 15 -5.06 0.96 28.11
CA GLY A 15 -5.84 -0.03 28.83
C GLY A 15 -6.45 -0.97 27.79
N TYR A 16 -5.72 -2.02 27.38
CA TYR A 16 -6.28 -3.14 26.62
C TYR A 16 -5.66 -4.45 27.13
N SER A 17 -6.51 -5.25 27.78
CA SER A 17 -6.18 -6.58 28.26
C SER A 17 -6.22 -7.60 27.12
N ARG A 18 -5.07 -8.27 26.96
CA ARG A 18 -4.75 -9.58 26.37
C ARG A 18 -5.88 -10.39 25.71
N VAL A 19 -5.69 -10.70 24.44
CA VAL A 19 -5.90 -12.03 23.85
C VAL A 19 -4.82 -12.28 22.77
N GLY A 20 -4.18 -13.45 22.82
CA GLY A 20 -3.37 -13.99 21.72
C GLY A 20 -1.88 -13.65 21.76
N GLY A 21 -1.08 -14.57 22.32
CA GLY A 21 0.38 -14.47 22.33
C GLY A 21 0.99 -14.69 20.95
N LEU A 22 1.55 -13.62 20.39
CA LEU A 22 2.73 -13.67 19.53
C LEU A 22 3.73 -12.68 20.16
N LEU A 23 4.89 -13.19 20.56
CA LEU A 23 5.98 -12.36 21.09
C LEU A 23 6.47 -11.48 19.93
N ALA A 24 5.94 -10.25 19.83
CA ALA A 24 6.55 -9.25 18.96
C ALA A 24 7.97 -9.00 19.48
N PRO A 25 9.03 -9.18 18.67
CA PRO A 25 10.39 -9.00 19.12
C PRO A 25 10.55 -7.54 19.59
N ARG A 26 11.19 -7.34 20.75
CA ARG A 26 11.62 -6.00 21.20
C ARG A 26 12.69 -5.52 20.22
N LEU A 27 12.26 -4.78 19.21
CA LEU A 27 13.16 -4.09 18.29
C LEU A 27 13.96 -3.06 19.09
N THR A 28 15.29 -3.15 19.05
CA THR A 28 16.19 -2.16 19.64
C THR A 28 16.13 -0.87 18.85
N THR A 29 16.47 0.27 19.45
CA THR A 29 16.48 1.58 18.77
C THR A 29 17.28 1.59 17.47
N ALA A 30 18.39 0.83 17.42
CA ALA A 30 19.20 0.64 16.23
C ALA A 30 18.46 -0.10 15.09
N SER A 31 17.67 -1.13 15.42
CA SER A 31 16.86 -1.84 14.42
C SER A 31 15.73 -0.98 13.85
N LEU A 32 15.12 -0.12 14.66
CA LEU A 32 14.10 0.84 14.20
C LEU A 32 14.70 1.94 13.32
N GLN A 33 15.90 2.42 13.63
CA GLN A 33 16.63 3.37 12.80
C GLN A 33 17.00 2.77 11.44
N LEU A 34 17.46 1.52 11.40
CA LEU A 34 17.78 0.81 10.16
C LEU A 34 16.51 0.58 9.32
N GLN A 35 15.41 0.18 9.94
CA GLN A 35 14.15 -0.05 9.24
C GLN A 35 13.57 1.24 8.64
N ARG A 36 13.72 2.37 9.34
CA ARG A 36 13.36 3.69 8.80
C ARG A 36 14.29 4.11 7.66
N TYR A 37 15.59 3.84 7.79
CA TYR A 37 16.57 4.12 6.74
C TYR A 37 16.27 3.35 5.45
N LEU A 38 15.97 2.05 5.54
CA LEU A 38 15.61 1.23 4.38
C LEU A 38 14.32 1.71 3.70
N ALA A 39 13.30 2.10 4.47
CA ALA A 39 12.08 2.69 3.92
C ALA A 39 12.36 3.99 3.13
N THR A 40 13.23 4.86 3.66
CA THR A 40 13.65 6.08 2.93
C THR A 40 14.45 5.80 1.65
N VAL A 41 15.21 4.70 1.58
CA VAL A 41 15.95 4.33 0.36
C VAL A 41 15.00 3.94 -0.77
N GLU A 42 13.91 3.24 -0.46
CA GLU A 42 12.89 2.85 -1.43
C GLU A 42 12.08 4.06 -1.95
N GLU A 43 11.85 5.07 -1.10
CA GLU A 43 11.24 6.35 -1.51
C GLU A 43 12.14 7.17 -2.45
N LEU A 44 13.47 7.14 -2.24
CA LEU A 44 14.44 7.90 -3.03
C LEU A 44 14.77 7.24 -4.38
N PHE A 45 14.66 5.92 -4.46
CA PHE A 45 14.86 5.14 -5.69
C PHE A 45 13.62 4.30 -5.98
N PRO A 46 12.55 4.93 -6.49
CA PRO A 46 11.36 4.18 -6.86
C PRO A 46 11.72 3.09 -7.87
N ASN A 47 11.20 1.89 -7.64
CA ASN A 47 11.51 0.68 -8.39
C ASN A 47 11.39 0.88 -9.93
N LYS A 48 12.19 0.08 -10.66
CA LYS A 48 12.30 -0.02 -12.13
C LYS A 48 10.94 0.07 -12.85
N PRO A 49 10.91 0.50 -14.13
CA PRO A 49 9.66 0.68 -14.88
C PRO A 49 8.76 -0.57 -14.79
N ASP A 50 7.55 -0.37 -14.31
CA ASP A 50 6.55 -1.41 -14.13
C ASP A 50 6.08 -1.94 -15.49
N PHE A 51 6.21 -3.26 -15.71
CA PHE A 51 5.72 -3.95 -16.90
C PHE A 51 4.25 -3.62 -17.19
N ALA A 52 3.40 -3.53 -16.15
CA ALA A 52 1.99 -3.26 -16.31
C ALA A 52 1.74 -1.91 -17.00
N SER A 53 2.56 -0.88 -16.72
CA SER A 53 2.42 0.45 -17.31
C SER A 53 2.73 0.51 -18.83
N ARG A 54 3.50 -0.46 -19.33
CA ARG A 54 3.81 -0.62 -20.76
C ARG A 54 2.87 -1.61 -21.46
N HIS A 55 2.32 -2.56 -20.71
CA HIS A 55 1.35 -3.54 -21.22
C HIS A 55 -0.07 -2.97 -21.31
N ILE A 56 -0.48 -2.17 -20.33
CA ILE A 56 -1.79 -1.53 -20.28
C ILE A 56 -1.74 -0.26 -21.13
N GLY A 57 -2.38 -0.32 -22.31
CA GLY A 57 -2.40 0.78 -23.27
C GLY A 57 -3.06 2.06 -22.74
N PRO A 58 -4.31 2.01 -22.26
CA PRO A 58 -5.03 3.19 -21.77
C PRO A 58 -4.32 3.85 -20.59
N ARG A 59 -4.06 5.16 -20.69
CA ARG A 59 -3.57 5.95 -19.56
C ARG A 59 -4.71 6.24 -18.59
N LYS A 60 -4.36 6.67 -17.37
CA LYS A 60 -5.35 7.01 -16.33
C LYS A 60 -6.40 8.02 -16.83
N THR A 61 -5.99 9.01 -17.63
CA THR A 61 -6.88 9.99 -18.25
C THR A 61 -7.83 9.34 -19.26
N ASP A 62 -7.33 8.40 -20.06
CA ASP A 62 -8.12 7.70 -21.09
C ASP A 62 -9.17 6.80 -20.43
N VAL A 63 -8.78 6.11 -19.35
CA VAL A 63 -9.70 5.29 -18.54
C VAL A 63 -10.87 6.14 -18.02
N VAL A 64 -10.60 7.36 -17.53
CA VAL A 64 -11.67 8.27 -17.06
C VAL A 64 -12.59 8.68 -18.22
N THR A 65 -12.01 9.06 -19.37
CA THR A 65 -12.80 9.42 -20.56
C THR A 65 -13.66 8.25 -21.06
N MET A 66 -13.09 7.04 -21.08
CA MET A 66 -13.80 5.81 -21.45
C MET A 66 -14.94 5.52 -20.47
N LEU A 67 -14.68 5.53 -19.17
CA LEU A 67 -15.70 5.31 -18.14
C LEU A 67 -16.87 6.30 -18.24
N ASN A 68 -16.56 7.59 -18.48
CA ASN A 68 -17.58 8.61 -18.70
C ASN A 68 -18.44 8.33 -19.93
N SER A 69 -17.87 7.78 -21.02
CA SER A 69 -18.61 7.45 -22.24
C SER A 69 -19.63 6.34 -22.04
N ILE A 70 -19.36 5.40 -21.13
CA ILE A 70 -20.25 4.29 -20.79
C ILE A 70 -21.09 4.54 -19.52
N GLY A 71 -20.92 5.70 -18.88
CA GLY A 71 -21.72 6.13 -17.73
C GLY A 71 -21.32 5.53 -16.37
N PHE A 72 -20.07 5.05 -16.24
CA PHE A 72 -19.56 4.48 -14.99
C PHE A 72 -18.62 5.44 -14.28
N LYS A 73 -18.58 5.39 -12.93
CA LYS A 73 -17.72 6.27 -12.11
C LYS A 73 -16.36 5.67 -11.82
N SER A 74 -16.25 4.34 -11.79
CA SER A 74 -15.02 3.62 -11.50
C SER A 74 -14.94 2.28 -12.24
N LEU A 75 -13.72 1.74 -12.33
CA LEU A 75 -13.49 0.38 -12.83
C LEU A 75 -14.12 -0.69 -11.93
N ASP A 76 -14.21 -0.43 -10.62
CA ASP A 76 -14.84 -1.37 -9.67
C ASP A 76 -16.35 -1.49 -9.93
N GLU A 77 -17.02 -0.35 -10.12
CA GLU A 77 -18.45 -0.30 -10.45
C GLU A 77 -18.73 -1.03 -11.77
N LEU A 78 -17.89 -0.79 -12.78
CA LEU A 78 -17.96 -1.50 -14.05
C LEU A 78 -17.81 -3.02 -13.87
N SER A 79 -16.82 -3.44 -13.08
CA SER A 79 -16.52 -4.86 -12.85
C SER A 79 -17.64 -5.58 -12.10
N GLU A 80 -18.29 -4.91 -11.14
CA GLU A 80 -19.46 -5.42 -10.42
C GLU A 80 -20.68 -5.62 -11.30
N LYS A 81 -20.87 -4.76 -12.31
CA LYS A 81 -21.95 -4.93 -13.28
C LYS A 81 -21.63 -5.95 -14.36
N ALA A 82 -20.37 -6.10 -14.74
CA ALA A 82 -19.94 -7.00 -15.80
C ALA A 82 -19.86 -8.47 -15.35
N VAL A 83 -19.40 -8.72 -14.12
CA VAL A 83 -19.18 -10.08 -13.60
C VAL A 83 -20.18 -10.41 -12.49
N PRO A 84 -21.03 -11.45 -12.67
CA PRO A 84 -21.95 -11.88 -11.63
C PRO A 84 -21.24 -12.32 -10.34
N ASP A 85 -21.80 -11.95 -9.18
CA ASP A 85 -21.24 -12.26 -7.87
C ASP A 85 -21.04 -13.76 -7.60
N ALA A 86 -21.84 -14.61 -8.24
CA ALA A 86 -21.76 -16.06 -8.09
C ALA A 86 -20.43 -16.65 -8.57
N ILE A 87 -19.79 -16.01 -9.56
CA ILE A 87 -18.53 -16.47 -10.15
C ILE A 87 -17.35 -15.53 -9.86
N LYS A 88 -17.59 -14.42 -9.16
CA LYS A 88 -16.56 -13.43 -8.83
C LYS A 88 -15.58 -14.01 -7.81
N PHE A 89 -14.29 -13.95 -8.15
CA PHE A 89 -13.23 -14.37 -7.24
C PHE A 89 -12.97 -13.28 -6.19
N LYS A 90 -13.09 -13.62 -4.90
CA LYS A 90 -13.15 -12.64 -3.78
C LYS A 90 -11.83 -12.44 -3.03
N ARG A 91 -10.79 -13.22 -3.35
CA ARG A 91 -9.49 -13.14 -2.69
C ARG A 91 -8.43 -12.60 -3.65
N ILE A 92 -7.38 -12.02 -3.10
CA ILE A 92 -6.19 -11.65 -3.87
C ILE A 92 -5.59 -12.94 -4.45
N LEU A 93 -5.09 -12.84 -5.67
CA LEU A 93 -4.47 -13.97 -6.35
C LEU A 93 -3.19 -14.36 -5.60
N ASN A 94 -3.04 -15.65 -5.29
CA ASN A 94 -1.85 -16.17 -4.61
C ASN A 94 -0.78 -16.50 -5.67
N ILE A 95 -0.06 -15.46 -6.11
CA ILE A 95 1.04 -15.56 -7.07
C ILE A 95 2.28 -14.86 -6.52
N GLU A 96 3.42 -15.15 -7.11
CA GLU A 96 4.70 -14.49 -6.80
C GLU A 96 4.68 -13.01 -7.20
N ASP A 97 5.60 -12.25 -6.62
CA ASP A 97 5.76 -10.82 -6.91
C ASP A 97 6.08 -10.59 -8.40
N PRO A 98 5.64 -9.44 -8.97
CA PRO A 98 5.82 -9.16 -10.38
C PRO A 98 7.30 -9.13 -10.75
N LEU A 99 7.67 -9.87 -11.79
CA LEU A 99 9.02 -9.87 -12.34
C LEU A 99 9.27 -8.60 -13.16
N SER A 100 10.50 -8.10 -13.08
CA SER A 100 10.95 -7.02 -13.96
C SER A 100 11.32 -7.57 -15.34
N GLU A 101 11.12 -6.77 -16.38
CA GLU A 101 11.53 -7.10 -17.75
C GLU A 101 13.05 -7.19 -17.94
N TYR A 102 13.80 -6.59 -17.01
CA TYR A 102 15.25 -6.63 -17.01
C TYR A 102 15.71 -7.88 -16.29
N TRP A 103 16.23 -8.82 -17.06
CA TRP A 103 17.00 -9.93 -16.51
C TRP A 103 18.33 -9.36 -16.00
N GLU A 104 18.61 -9.49 -14.70
CA GLU A 104 19.97 -9.28 -14.20
C GLU A 104 20.88 -10.28 -14.91
N ARG A 105 21.68 -9.75 -15.83
CA ARG A 105 22.59 -10.52 -16.65
C ARG A 105 23.66 -11.10 -15.73
N CYS A 106 23.89 -12.41 -15.84
CA CYS A 106 25.05 -13.09 -15.25
C CYS A 106 26.36 -12.36 -15.54
#